data_AF-A6R473-F1
#
_entry.id   AF-A6R473-F1
#
_cell.length_a   1.000
_cell.length_b   1.000
_cell.length_c   1.000
_cell.angle_alpha   90.00
_cell.angle_beta   90.00
_cell.angle_gamma   90.00
#
_symmetry.space_group_name_H-M   'P 1'
#
loop_
_entity.id
_entity.type
_entity.pdbx_description
1 polymer ?
#
loop_
_entity_poly.entity_id
_entity_poly.type
_entity_poly.pdbx_seq_one_letter_code
_entity_poly.pdbx_strand_id
1 'polypeptide(L)'
;MENANGGRCAAFFCIHDDKNEIDIEILSREFKPDWFTVHYTTHPALDKHGQVIANATTVIPFHGDNLLNLFQRHRFDWTKEELRFYQNSTLVHANAFQIPDAPGHAYLNVWADGGAWSGAPSTTDVFLTIKLIAIYHNTSASDQGLDKVFNERCKKAGGPSNVTICLDTRVESGVVDPSSSGSAVVPLQLWILSMLCVAFAMVVSAV
;
A
#
# COMPACT_ATOMS: atom_id res chain seq x y z
N MET A 1 -11.97 -4.47 0.95
CA MET A 1 -12.60 -4.89 -0.32
C MET A 1 -14.10 -4.90 -0.08
N GLU A 2 -14.74 -3.78 -0.37
CA GLU A 2 -16.17 -3.56 -0.14
C GLU A 2 -16.99 -4.27 -1.23
N ASN A 3 -18.17 -4.77 -0.87
CA ASN A 3 -19.12 -5.45 -1.76
C ASN A 3 -18.65 -6.75 -2.41
N ALA A 4 -17.52 -7.33 -2.00
CA ALA A 4 -17.03 -8.57 -2.57
C ALA A 4 -17.99 -9.76 -2.29
N ASN A 5 -18.59 -10.30 -3.35
CA ASN A 5 -19.39 -11.53 -3.32
C ASN A 5 -18.81 -12.52 -4.33
N GLY A 6 -17.70 -13.15 -3.94
CA GLY A 6 -16.84 -13.99 -4.78
C GLY A 6 -15.37 -13.65 -4.58
N GLY A 7 -14.54 -14.13 -5.50
CA GLY A 7 -13.08 -14.04 -5.49
C GLY A 7 -12.54 -12.76 -6.13
N ARG A 8 -11.61 -12.12 -5.42
CA ARG A 8 -10.77 -10.99 -5.82
C ARG A 8 -9.47 -11.08 -5.00
N CYS A 9 -8.37 -10.63 -5.58
CA CYS A 9 -7.14 -10.33 -4.84
C CYS A 9 -6.97 -8.82 -4.76
N ALA A 10 -6.74 -8.29 -3.56
CA ALA A 10 -6.16 -6.96 -3.38
C ALA A 10 -4.69 -7.14 -3.01
N ALA A 11 -3.80 -6.49 -3.76
CA ALA A 11 -2.36 -6.61 -3.58
C ALA A 11 -1.72 -5.23 -3.40
N PHE A 12 -0.83 -5.11 -2.42
CA PHE A 12 0.19 -4.07 -2.35
C PHE A 12 1.55 -4.76 -2.45
N PHE A 13 2.33 -4.39 -3.47
CA PHE A 13 3.56 -5.10 -3.77
C PHE A 13 4.66 -4.19 -4.32
N CYS A 14 5.91 -4.64 -4.18
CA CYS A 14 7.08 -4.01 -4.79
C CYS A 14 7.74 -5.02 -5.71
N ILE A 15 7.91 -4.70 -7.00
CA ILE A 15 8.44 -5.63 -8.02
C ILE A 15 9.52 -4.97 -8.87
N HIS A 16 10.60 -5.73 -9.12
CA HIS A 16 11.56 -5.47 -10.18
C HIS A 16 11.46 -6.52 -11.29
N ASP A 17 11.42 -7.79 -10.90
CA ASP A 17 11.24 -8.97 -11.75
C ASP A 17 10.67 -10.14 -10.91
N ASP A 18 10.42 -11.29 -11.55
CA ASP A 18 9.83 -12.49 -10.92
C ASP A 18 10.61 -13.07 -9.72
N LYS A 19 11.83 -12.59 -9.47
CA LYS A 19 12.69 -13.00 -8.33
C LYS A 19 12.87 -11.90 -7.29
N ASN A 20 12.39 -10.70 -7.58
CA ASN A 20 12.56 -9.50 -6.78
C ASN A 20 11.19 -8.86 -6.58
N GLU A 21 10.32 -9.60 -5.90
CA GLU A 21 8.97 -9.17 -5.60
C GLU A 21 8.58 -9.48 -4.15
N ILE A 22 7.92 -8.52 -3.53
CA ILE A 22 7.39 -8.58 -2.16
C ILE A 22 5.91 -8.27 -2.22
N ASP A 23 5.08 -9.16 -1.69
CA ASP A 23 3.62 -9.02 -1.74
C ASP A 23 2.97 -8.99 -0.37
N ILE A 24 1.95 -8.17 -0.28
CA ILE A 24 0.90 -8.26 0.73
C ILE A 24 -0.42 -8.45 -0.01
N GLU A 25 -0.95 -9.67 0.03
CA GLU A 25 -2.17 -10.04 -0.68
C GLU A 25 -3.30 -10.44 0.27
N ILE A 26 -4.50 -10.02 -0.08
CA ILE A 26 -5.73 -10.35 0.64
C ILE A 26 -6.74 -10.90 -0.37
N LEU A 27 -7.28 -12.08 -0.07
CA LEU A 27 -8.19 -12.80 -0.95
C LEU A 27 -9.62 -12.74 -0.40
N SER A 28 -10.54 -12.12 -1.15
CA SER A 28 -11.93 -11.96 -0.67
C SER A 28 -12.66 -13.28 -0.51
N ARG A 29 -12.25 -14.33 -1.24
CA ARG A 29 -12.80 -15.69 -1.09
C ARG A 29 -12.52 -16.32 0.28
N GLU A 30 -11.51 -15.80 1.00
CA GLU A 30 -11.09 -16.29 2.30
C GLU A 30 -11.74 -15.52 3.45
N PHE A 31 -12.57 -14.51 3.14
CA PHE A 31 -13.27 -13.74 4.15
C PHE A 31 -14.28 -14.58 4.93
N LYS A 32 -14.22 -14.46 6.24
CA LYS A 32 -15.20 -14.97 7.20
C LYS A 32 -15.80 -13.79 7.97
N PRO A 33 -16.95 -13.97 8.65
CA PRO A 33 -17.59 -12.88 9.40
C PRO A 33 -16.69 -12.20 10.43
N ASP A 34 -15.78 -12.96 11.05
CA ASP A 34 -14.96 -12.55 12.20
C ASP A 34 -13.45 -12.65 11.94
N TRP A 35 -13.02 -13.12 10.76
CA TRP A 35 -11.62 -13.19 10.39
C TRP A 35 -11.35 -13.24 8.88
N PHE A 36 -10.12 -12.92 8.50
CA PHE A 36 -9.60 -13.14 7.15
C PHE A 36 -8.10 -13.41 7.21
N THR A 37 -7.53 -13.92 6.12
CA THR A 37 -6.09 -14.19 5.98
C THR A 37 -5.40 -13.13 5.12
N VAL A 38 -4.15 -12.83 5.48
CA VAL A 38 -3.23 -12.05 4.65
C VAL A 38 -2.06 -12.95 4.27
N HIS A 39 -1.69 -12.90 3.01
CA HIS A 39 -0.56 -13.62 2.45
C HIS A 39 0.61 -12.63 2.33
N TYR A 40 1.70 -12.95 3.02
CA TYR A 40 2.95 -12.21 2.95
C TYR A 40 3.94 -13.04 2.16
N THR A 41 4.25 -12.61 0.94
CA THR A 41 5.05 -13.42 0.00
C THR A 41 6.34 -12.69 -0.37
N THR A 42 7.43 -13.45 -0.45
CA THR A 42 8.66 -13.09 -1.16
C THR A 42 8.79 -14.01 -2.36
N HIS A 43 8.88 -13.44 -3.56
CA HIS A 43 8.92 -14.21 -4.78
C HIS A 43 10.33 -14.74 -5.11
N PRO A 44 10.41 -15.92 -5.77
CA PRO A 44 9.30 -16.72 -6.28
C PRO A 44 8.59 -17.56 -5.20
N ALA A 45 7.25 -17.60 -5.24
CA ALA A 45 6.42 -18.45 -4.37
C ALA A 45 6.44 -19.93 -4.76
N LEU A 46 6.68 -20.22 -6.04
CA LEU A 46 6.68 -21.57 -6.61
C LEU A 46 8.04 -21.88 -7.24
N ASP A 47 8.47 -23.14 -7.15
CA ASP A 47 9.65 -23.61 -7.84
C ASP A 47 9.39 -23.89 -9.33
N LYS A 48 10.44 -24.30 -10.05
CA LYS A 48 10.36 -24.63 -11.49
C LYS A 48 9.41 -25.80 -11.82
N HIS A 49 8.95 -26.55 -10.82
CA HIS A 49 8.00 -27.66 -10.95
C HIS A 49 6.59 -27.26 -10.48
N GLY A 50 6.37 -25.98 -10.16
CA GLY A 50 5.11 -25.47 -9.64
C GLY A 50 4.83 -25.88 -8.20
N GLN A 51 5.83 -26.34 -7.46
CA GLN A 51 5.68 -26.68 -6.04
C GLN A 51 5.91 -25.45 -5.18
N VAL A 52 5.16 -25.33 -4.08
CA VAL A 52 5.32 -24.21 -3.13
C VAL A 52 6.71 -24.25 -2.52
N ILE A 53 7.41 -23.13 -2.60
CA ILE A 53 8.69 -22.94 -1.93
C ILE A 53 8.41 -22.69 -0.45
N ALA A 54 8.97 -23.54 0.41
CA ALA A 54 8.82 -23.40 1.86
C ALA A 54 9.30 -22.03 2.32
N ASN A 55 8.49 -21.36 3.16
CA ASN A 55 8.73 -20.01 3.71
C ASN A 55 8.70 -18.85 2.70
N ALA A 56 8.40 -19.08 1.41
CA ALA A 56 8.22 -18.00 0.45
C ALA A 56 6.93 -17.21 0.74
N THR A 57 5.83 -17.90 1.09
CA THR A 57 4.59 -17.29 1.56
C THR A 57 4.33 -17.63 3.01
N THR A 58 4.01 -16.62 3.82
CA THR A 58 3.49 -16.79 5.17
C THR A 58 2.05 -16.29 5.23
N VAL A 59 1.14 -17.17 5.64
CA VAL A 59 -0.30 -16.87 5.73
C VAL A 59 -0.67 -16.61 7.19
N ILE A 60 -1.12 -15.39 7.48
CA ILE A 60 -1.49 -14.99 8.84
C ILE A 60 -3.00 -14.75 8.92
N PRO A 61 -3.73 -15.46 9.79
CA PRO A 61 -5.12 -15.16 10.07
C PRO A 61 -5.24 -13.95 11.01
N PHE A 62 -6.21 -13.09 10.74
CA PHE A 62 -6.52 -11.93 11.55
C PHE A 62 -7.97 -11.97 11.98
N HIS A 63 -8.18 -11.90 13.29
CA HIS A 63 -9.49 -11.97 13.93
C HIS A 63 -9.89 -10.60 14.46
N GLY A 64 -11.18 -10.32 14.42
CA GLY A 64 -11.73 -9.10 14.99
C GLY A 64 -13.16 -8.82 14.55
N ASP A 65 -13.84 -8.04 15.37
CA ASP A 65 -15.17 -7.58 15.02
C ASP A 65 -15.08 -6.52 13.92
N ASN A 66 -15.93 -6.63 12.91
CA ASN A 66 -16.10 -5.60 11.89
C ASN A 66 -14.83 -5.31 11.05
N LEU A 67 -13.91 -6.28 10.94
CA LEU A 67 -12.62 -6.12 10.25
C LEU A 67 -12.73 -5.57 8.82
N LEU A 68 -13.75 -6.00 8.08
CA LEU A 68 -13.95 -5.61 6.68
C LEU A 68 -14.40 -4.15 6.50
N ASN A 69 -14.89 -3.52 7.57
CA ASN A 69 -15.39 -2.14 7.55
C ASN A 69 -14.42 -1.16 8.24
N LEU A 70 -13.21 -1.61 8.60
CA LEU A 70 -12.18 -0.79 9.24
C LEU A 70 -10.91 -0.76 8.40
N PHE A 71 -10.28 0.41 8.32
CA PHE A 71 -8.96 0.54 7.71
C PHE A 71 -7.91 -0.22 8.52
N GLN A 72 -7.23 -1.15 7.87
CA GLN A 72 -6.09 -1.88 8.42
C GLN A 72 -4.79 -1.24 7.90
N ARG A 73 -3.76 -1.19 8.76
CA ARG A 73 -2.43 -0.76 8.34
C ARG A 73 -1.57 -1.98 8.04
N HIS A 74 -1.14 -2.10 6.79
CA HIS A 74 -0.12 -3.06 6.36
C HIS A 74 1.17 -2.32 6.06
N ARG A 75 2.31 -2.95 6.37
CA ARG A 75 3.64 -2.40 6.13
C ARG A 75 4.62 -3.54 5.94
N PHE A 76 5.60 -3.36 5.07
CA PHE A 76 6.84 -4.12 5.11
C PHE A 76 8.03 -3.17 5.26
N ASP A 77 9.06 -3.62 5.98
CA ASP A 77 10.38 -3.00 6.04
C ASP A 77 11.36 -3.91 5.33
N TRP A 78 12.02 -3.39 4.31
CA TRP A 78 12.95 -4.12 3.47
C TRP A 78 14.36 -3.53 3.60
N THR A 79 15.31 -4.39 3.96
CA THR A 79 16.74 -4.10 4.04
C THR A 79 17.51 -5.17 3.25
N LYS A 80 18.84 -5.08 3.20
CA LYS A 80 19.65 -6.14 2.55
C LYS A 80 19.69 -7.43 3.36
N GLU A 81 19.45 -7.34 4.66
CA GLU A 81 19.63 -8.43 5.61
C GLU A 81 18.32 -9.13 5.98
N GLU A 82 17.20 -8.42 5.90
CA GLU A 82 15.90 -8.95 6.28
C GLU A 82 14.73 -8.20 5.66
N LEU A 83 13.60 -8.90 5.61
CA LEU A 83 12.28 -8.36 5.32
C LEU A 83 11.36 -8.61 6.52
N ARG A 84 10.70 -7.56 7.00
CA ARG A 84 9.77 -7.61 8.12
C ARG A 84 8.40 -7.11 7.72
N PHE A 85 7.36 -7.88 8.02
CA PHE A 85 5.98 -7.51 7.76
C PHE A 85 5.26 -7.15 9.05
N TYR A 86 4.45 -6.10 8.97
CA TYR A 86 3.66 -5.61 10.08
C TYR A 86 2.18 -5.48 9.69
N GLN A 87 1.32 -5.78 10.65
CA GLN A 87 -0.09 -5.44 10.59
C GLN A 87 -0.46 -4.63 11.85
N ASN A 88 -1.10 -3.47 11.66
CA ASN A 88 -1.47 -2.56 12.73
C ASN A 88 -0.33 -2.25 13.71
N SER A 89 0.89 -2.09 13.18
CA SER A 89 2.13 -1.83 13.92
C SER A 89 2.67 -3.01 14.73
N THR A 90 2.09 -4.20 14.61
CA THR A 90 2.59 -5.44 15.20
C THR A 90 3.40 -6.19 14.16
N LEU A 91 4.60 -6.66 14.51
CA LEU A 91 5.41 -7.55 13.66
C LEU A 91 4.69 -8.90 13.55
N VAL A 92 4.38 -9.32 12.32
CA VAL A 92 3.64 -10.57 12.06
C VAL A 92 4.48 -11.63 11.38
N HIS A 93 5.50 -11.21 10.62
CA HIS A 93 6.43 -12.10 9.95
C HIS A 93 7.78 -11.40 9.75
N ALA A 94 8.86 -12.16 9.83
CA ALA A 94 10.19 -11.72 9.45
C ALA A 94 10.92 -12.86 8.77
N ASN A 95 11.56 -12.59 7.64
CA ASN A 95 12.40 -13.57 6.97
C ASN A 95 13.69 -12.91 6.45
N ALA A 96 14.70 -13.76 6.27
CA ALA A 96 15.93 -13.43 5.56
C ALA A 96 16.08 -14.29 4.29
N PHE A 97 14.96 -14.79 3.78
CA PHE A 97 14.88 -15.68 2.64
C PHE A 97 14.36 -14.91 1.43
N GLN A 98 15.01 -15.08 0.27
CA GLN A 98 14.62 -14.43 -1.00
C GLN A 98 14.38 -12.92 -0.84
N ILE A 99 15.26 -12.25 -0.10
CA ILE A 99 15.23 -10.80 0.04
C ILE A 99 15.56 -10.20 -1.34
N PRO A 100 14.71 -9.32 -1.90
CA PRO A 100 15.04 -8.64 -3.15
C PRO A 100 16.34 -7.84 -3.03
N ASP A 101 17.13 -7.82 -4.10
CA ASP A 101 18.42 -7.13 -4.16
C ASP A 101 18.46 -5.99 -5.20
N ALA A 102 17.38 -5.82 -5.96
CA ALA A 102 17.22 -4.79 -6.99
C ALA A 102 16.08 -3.79 -6.65
N PRO A 103 16.23 -2.50 -6.99
CA PRO A 103 15.16 -1.52 -6.78
C PRO A 103 13.93 -1.86 -7.62
N GLY A 104 12.76 -1.85 -7.00
CA GLY A 104 11.48 -2.15 -7.63
C GLY A 104 10.52 -0.96 -7.69
N HIS A 105 9.39 -1.18 -8.35
CA HIS A 105 8.26 -0.27 -8.40
C HIS A 105 7.18 -0.76 -7.43
N ALA A 106 6.62 0.17 -6.65
CA ALA A 106 5.49 -0.12 -5.78
C ALA A 106 4.18 -0.03 -6.56
N TYR A 107 3.37 -1.08 -6.45
CA TYR A 107 2.05 -1.17 -7.07
C TYR A 107 0.97 -1.46 -6.03
N LEU A 108 -0.23 -1.01 -6.36
CA LEU A 108 -1.44 -1.38 -5.66
C LEU A 108 -2.52 -1.69 -6.68
N ASN A 109 -3.18 -2.83 -6.55
CA ASN A 109 -4.31 -3.17 -7.40
C ASN A 109 -5.36 -4.01 -6.67
N VAL A 110 -6.50 -4.16 -7.33
CA VAL A 110 -7.51 -5.18 -7.03
C VAL A 110 -7.88 -5.85 -8.35
N TRP A 111 -7.81 -7.18 -8.39
CA TRP A 111 -7.96 -7.93 -9.64
C TRP A 111 -8.66 -9.27 -9.41
N ALA A 112 -9.07 -9.90 -10.51
CA ALA A 112 -9.57 -11.27 -10.53
C ALA A 112 -9.42 -11.86 -11.92
N ASP A 113 -9.10 -13.15 -11.95
CA ASP A 113 -8.91 -13.94 -13.17
C ASP A 113 -9.71 -15.25 -13.15
N GLY A 114 -10.38 -15.58 -12.04
CA GLY A 114 -11.07 -16.85 -11.87
C GLY A 114 -10.15 -18.03 -11.55
N GLY A 115 -8.85 -17.78 -11.39
CA GLY A 115 -7.84 -18.79 -11.12
C GLY A 115 -7.87 -19.34 -9.70
N ALA A 116 -7.00 -20.31 -9.45
CA ALA A 116 -6.88 -20.96 -8.14
C ALA A 116 -6.38 -20.03 -7.03
N TRP A 117 -5.87 -18.84 -7.36
CA TRP A 117 -5.49 -17.81 -6.39
C TRP A 117 -6.66 -16.87 -6.07
N SER A 118 -7.15 -16.12 -7.07
CA SER A 118 -8.23 -15.15 -6.86
C SER A 118 -9.59 -15.80 -6.55
N GLY A 119 -9.85 -17.00 -7.08
CA GLY A 119 -11.13 -17.70 -7.01
C GLY A 119 -12.15 -17.20 -8.04
N ALA A 120 -13.31 -17.84 -8.10
CA ALA A 120 -14.39 -17.45 -9.03
C ALA A 120 -14.76 -15.97 -8.84
N PRO A 121 -14.74 -15.12 -9.89
CA PRO A 121 -14.81 -13.67 -9.70
C PRO A 121 -16.09 -13.19 -9.02
N SER A 122 -16.00 -12.08 -8.28
CA SER A 122 -17.18 -11.43 -7.68
C SER A 122 -18.23 -11.08 -8.74
N THR A 123 -19.51 -11.36 -8.42
CA THR A 123 -20.66 -11.02 -9.28
C THR A 123 -21.08 -9.56 -9.18
N THR A 124 -20.47 -8.81 -8.27
CA THR A 124 -20.68 -7.39 -7.99
C THR A 124 -19.38 -6.61 -8.19
N ASP A 125 -19.52 -5.29 -8.37
CA ASP A 125 -18.40 -4.36 -8.32
C ASP A 125 -17.76 -4.42 -6.93
N VAL A 126 -16.42 -4.48 -6.91
CA VAL A 126 -15.62 -4.58 -5.68
C VAL A 126 -14.71 -3.37 -5.60
N PHE A 127 -14.72 -2.71 -4.44
CA PHE A 127 -13.94 -1.49 -4.22
C PHE A 127 -12.83 -1.74 -3.21
N LEU A 128 -11.62 -1.31 -3.56
CA LEU A 128 -10.49 -1.21 -2.63
C LEU A 128 -10.31 0.24 -2.22
N THR A 129 -10.70 0.55 -0.98
CA THR A 129 -10.58 1.90 -0.42
C THR A 129 -9.24 2.06 0.30
N ILE A 130 -8.50 3.10 -0.06
CA ILE A 130 -7.17 3.38 0.50
C ILE A 130 -7.17 4.74 1.20
N LYS A 131 -6.71 4.74 2.45
CA LYS A 131 -6.62 5.97 3.24
C LYS A 131 -5.28 6.68 3.08
N LEU A 132 -4.18 5.93 3.02
CA LEU A 132 -2.82 6.47 2.94
C LEU A 132 -1.88 5.41 2.37
N ILE A 133 -1.00 5.85 1.47
CA ILE A 133 0.21 5.13 1.10
C ILE A 133 1.37 6.03 1.50
N ALA A 134 2.31 5.47 2.26
CA ALA A 134 3.54 6.15 2.66
C ALA A 134 4.72 5.25 2.31
N ILE A 135 5.66 5.79 1.55
CA ILE A 135 6.88 5.09 1.14
C ILE A 135 8.05 5.88 1.69
N TYR A 136 8.96 5.17 2.35
CA TYR A 136 10.21 5.70 2.87
C TYR A 136 11.34 4.91 2.23
N HIS A 137 12.35 5.61 1.73
CA HIS A 137 13.50 4.99 1.09
C HIS A 137 14.79 5.69 1.50
N ASN A 138 15.88 4.93 1.50
CA ASN A 138 17.22 5.47 1.62
C ASN A 138 17.73 5.85 0.22
N THR A 139 18.59 6.87 0.14
CA THR A 139 19.13 7.36 -1.13
C THR A 139 20.65 7.41 -1.08
N SER A 140 21.30 6.39 -1.63
CA SER A 140 22.77 6.30 -1.66
C SER A 140 23.44 7.52 -2.33
N ALA A 141 22.79 8.08 -3.36
CA ALA A 141 23.29 9.28 -4.05
C ALA A 141 23.18 10.54 -3.17
N SER A 142 22.13 10.67 -2.38
CA SER A 142 21.98 11.80 -1.45
C SER A 142 22.98 11.71 -0.31
N ASP A 143 23.21 10.50 0.23
CA ASP A 143 24.21 10.23 1.27
C ASP A 143 25.64 10.56 0.80
N GLN A 144 25.92 10.35 -0.49
CA GLN A 144 27.19 10.72 -1.12
C GLN A 144 27.28 12.20 -1.53
N GLY A 145 26.22 12.99 -1.28
CA GLY A 145 26.19 14.41 -1.65
C GLY A 145 25.93 14.68 -3.14
N LEU A 146 25.57 13.65 -3.92
CA LEU A 146 25.36 13.75 -5.37
C LEU A 146 24.01 14.37 -5.71
N ASP A 147 22.99 14.17 -4.86
CA ASP A 147 21.66 14.77 -5.03
C ASP A 147 21.58 16.19 -4.43
N LYS A 148 22.40 17.11 -4.94
CA LYS A 148 22.56 18.46 -4.37
C LYS A 148 21.24 19.20 -4.11
N VAL A 149 20.32 19.16 -5.07
CA VAL A 149 19.01 19.83 -4.97
C VAL A 149 18.16 19.23 -3.85
N PHE A 150 18.11 17.90 -3.72
CA PHE A 150 17.40 17.22 -2.65
C PHE A 150 18.03 17.56 -1.29
N ASN A 151 19.36 17.46 -1.19
CA ASN A 151 20.11 17.73 0.02
C ASN A 151 19.95 19.17 0.53
N GLU A 152 19.97 20.16 -0.37
CA GLU A 152 19.74 21.56 -0.02
C GLU A 152 18.31 21.79 0.50
N ARG A 153 17.30 21.19 -0.15
CA ARG A 153 15.91 21.25 0.33
C ARG A 153 15.75 20.59 1.69
N CYS A 154 16.29 19.38 1.84
CA CYS A 154 16.24 18.60 3.07
C CYS A 154 16.91 19.36 4.23
N LYS A 155 18.08 19.96 3.99
CA LYS A 155 18.78 20.81 4.97
C LYS A 155 17.95 22.02 5.38
N LYS A 156 17.29 22.72 4.44
CA LYS A 156 16.40 23.85 4.75
C LYS A 156 15.21 23.44 5.63
N ALA A 157 14.75 22.20 5.52
CA ALA A 157 13.71 21.63 6.39
C ALA A 157 14.21 21.16 7.77
N GLY A 158 15.51 21.32 8.07
CA GLY A 158 16.12 20.87 9.32
C GLY A 158 16.95 19.58 9.22
N GLY A 159 17.05 18.99 8.02
CA GLY A 159 17.74 17.72 7.79
C GLY A 159 16.96 16.50 8.29
N PRO A 160 17.39 15.27 7.96
CA PRO A 160 16.73 14.06 8.45
C PRO A 160 16.81 13.98 9.98
N SER A 161 15.67 13.76 10.64
CA SER A 161 15.62 13.60 12.09
C SER A 161 14.35 12.82 12.50
N ASN A 162 14.19 12.55 13.79
CA ASN A 162 12.97 11.91 14.31
C ASN A 162 11.70 12.75 14.10
N VAL A 163 11.83 14.04 13.77
CA VAL A 163 10.70 14.95 13.54
C VAL A 163 10.65 15.50 12.10
N THR A 164 11.67 15.20 11.28
CA THR A 164 11.78 15.73 9.93
C THR A 164 11.94 14.60 8.93
N ILE A 165 10.97 14.47 8.04
CA ILE A 165 11.01 13.58 6.86
C ILE A 165 11.29 14.45 5.64
N CYS A 166 12.33 14.14 4.89
CA CYS A 166 12.67 14.86 3.67
C CYS A 166 11.89 14.28 2.48
N LEU A 167 10.91 15.04 2.00
CA LEU A 167 10.11 14.65 0.84
C LEU A 167 10.99 14.56 -0.40
N ASP A 168 11.00 13.41 -1.06
CA ASP A 168 11.50 13.26 -2.43
C ASP A 168 10.40 13.66 -3.40
N THR A 169 10.70 14.59 -4.31
CA THR A 169 9.75 15.14 -5.28
C THR A 169 9.99 14.59 -6.70
N ARG A 170 10.98 13.71 -6.86
CA ARG A 170 11.32 13.07 -8.15
C ARG A 170 10.75 11.66 -8.25
N VAL A 171 10.34 11.06 -7.15
CA VAL A 171 9.49 9.88 -7.20
C VAL A 171 8.20 10.31 -7.89
N GLU A 172 7.93 9.76 -9.07
CA GLU A 172 6.72 10.03 -9.82
C GLU A 172 5.52 9.86 -8.88
N SER A 173 4.64 10.86 -8.82
CA SER A 173 3.34 10.67 -8.19
C SER A 173 2.70 9.45 -8.85
N GLY A 174 2.32 8.45 -8.05
CA GLY A 174 1.85 7.15 -8.56
C GLY A 174 0.90 7.31 -9.75
N VAL A 175 1.23 6.63 -10.85
CA VAL A 175 0.42 6.66 -12.07
C VAL A 175 -0.73 5.68 -11.91
N VAL A 176 -1.96 6.13 -12.16
CA VAL A 176 -3.11 5.24 -12.24
C VAL A 176 -3.09 4.60 -13.63
N ASP A 177 -3.13 3.27 -13.68
CA ASP A 177 -3.25 2.55 -14.95
C ASP A 177 -4.50 3.03 -15.71
N PRO A 178 -4.41 3.35 -17.02
CA PRO A 178 -5.55 3.83 -17.81
C PRO A 178 -6.77 2.90 -17.82
N SER A 179 -6.59 1.58 -17.61
CA SER A 179 -7.70 0.62 -17.50
C SER A 179 -8.29 0.56 -16.09
N SER A 180 -7.72 1.27 -15.12
CA SER A 180 -8.22 1.37 -13.75
C SER A 180 -9.13 2.59 -13.59
N SER A 181 -10.22 2.43 -12.84
CA SER A 181 -11.02 3.55 -12.37
C SER A 181 -10.65 3.87 -10.92
N GLY A 182 -10.20 5.10 -10.69
CA GLY A 182 -9.88 5.62 -9.36
C GLY A 182 -10.60 6.93 -9.13
N SER A 183 -11.13 7.13 -7.93
CA SER A 183 -11.69 8.42 -7.51
C SER A 183 -11.03 8.83 -6.20
N ALA A 184 -10.36 9.98 -6.19
CA ALA A 184 -9.86 10.57 -4.96
C ALA A 184 -11.04 11.22 -4.25
N VAL A 185 -11.49 10.64 -3.14
CA VAL A 185 -12.48 11.28 -2.28
C VAL A 185 -11.75 12.29 -1.39
N VAL A 186 -11.72 13.55 -1.82
CA VAL A 186 -11.22 14.64 -0.97
C VAL A 186 -12.34 14.98 0.02
N PRO A 187 -12.13 14.85 1.34
CA PRO A 187 -13.16 15.24 2.31
C PRO A 187 -13.49 16.73 2.10
N LEU A 188 -14.78 17.02 1.95
CA LEU A 188 -15.27 18.40 1.80
C LEU A 188 -14.78 19.21 3.00
N GLN A 189 -13.88 20.16 2.78
CA GLN A 189 -13.43 21.06 3.85
C GLN A 189 -14.61 21.97 4.22
N LEU A 190 -15.37 21.59 5.26
CA LEU A 190 -16.55 22.32 5.76
C LEU A 190 -16.27 23.80 6.05
N TRP A 191 -15.01 24.16 6.33
CA TRP A 191 -14.56 25.55 6.49
C TRP A 191 -14.72 26.40 5.21
N ILE A 192 -14.62 25.80 4.02
CA ILE A 192 -14.84 26.50 2.75
C ILE A 192 -16.32 26.91 2.61
N LEU A 193 -17.26 26.06 3.03
CA LEU A 193 -18.68 26.43 3.09
C LEU A 193 -18.94 27.51 4.14
N SER A 194 -18.27 27.46 5.29
CA SER A 194 -18.38 28.50 6.32
C SER A 194 -17.91 29.87 5.80
N MET A 195 -16.80 29.94 5.07
CA MET A 195 -16.30 31.17 4.47
C MET A 195 -17.23 31.72 3.38
N LEU A 196 -17.84 30.84 2.57
CA LEU A 196 -18.86 31.20 1.58
C LEU A 196 -20.14 31.75 2.23
N CYS A 197 -20.59 31.17 3.35
CA CYS A 197 -21.74 31.69 4.10
C CYS A 197 -21.46 33.05 4.75
N VAL A 198 -20.25 33.29 5.28
CA VAL A 198 -19.88 34.59 5.84
C VAL A 198 -19.79 35.66 4.75
N ALA A 199 -19.24 35.34 3.58
CA ALA A 199 -19.20 36.26 2.45
C ALA A 199 -20.62 36.63 1.94
N PHE A 200 -21.53 35.67 1.83
CA PHE A 200 -22.93 35.94 1.47
C PHE A 200 -23.66 36.78 2.51
N ALA A 201 -23.44 36.55 3.82
CA ALA A 201 -24.03 37.36 4.87
C ALA A 201 -23.54 38.82 4.85
N MET A 202 -22.26 39.05 4.52
CA MET A 202 -21.74 40.42 4.37
C MET A 202 -22.30 41.13 3.13
N VAL A 203 -22.53 40.42 2.03
CA VAL A 203 -23.12 41.00 0.81
C VAL A 203 -24.60 41.35 1.00
N VAL A 204 -25.37 40.50 1.70
CA VAL A 204 -26.79 40.77 1.97
C VAL A 204 -27.00 41.88 3.00
N SER A 205 -26.04 42.10 3.91
CA SER A 205 -26.10 43.19 4.90
C SER A 205 -25.65 44.55 4.35
N ALA A 206 -25.14 44.60 3.11
CA ALA A 206 -24.62 45.79 2.46
C ALA A 206 -25.56 46.36 1.37
N VAL A 207 -26.82 45.90 1.33
CA VAL A 207 -27.88 46.40 0.41
C VAL A 207 -29.02 47.01 1.22
#